data_AF-A0A919JP03-F1
#
_entry.id   AF-A0A919JP03-F1
#
_cell.length_a   1.000
_cell.length_b   1.000
_cell.length_c   1.000
_cell.angle_alpha   90.00
_cell.angle_beta   90.00
_cell.angle_gamma   90.00
#
_symmetry.space_group_name_H-M   'P 1'
#
loop_
_entity.id
_entity.type
_entity.pdbx_description
1 polymer ?
#
loop_
_entity_poly.entity_id
_entity_poly.type
_entity_poly.pdbx_seq_one_letter_code
_entity_poly.pdbx_strand_id
1 'polypeptide(L)'
;MNRYPLRVEARRDETLSRWLWLVKWVLLLPHYIVLAVLWVGFVVLTLCAYLAVLVTGRYPAAIRAYDLGVLRWSWRVTYYGYQALGTDRYPPFTLADVPDYPARLELAETAPPPRWLPLVAWLLAVPHVLLLAALGGAATWTFDTGDTTTSVPLGLVTVGVLIAGLSLLFTARYPRGLYDLLVGVTRWSLRVTAYVALLTPRYPPFRLDQGDREPDDDPTGPARAGEPHPTAQAVAARPDGAPRGSAAGAVSALVAGAVLLAPAAGFGAAGIALLALDGMRDSSGYVTSPVVQTTSSTAAITAEGITIEGGDFWARNLSDVGGVRITTASTTGKPVFVGIARQGDVESWLSGTARDTIVGVSDDAVRYDRTAGAVRAVPAPAEQTFWLASSTGADNATLQWQATDGNYTVVLANSDGTVNVGTRVRASAQIPDLTAFGGGLLAAGIVLAVLGLGLIVLGGVALGRRHSGPPAAAGPPVEPPQNGPPQNGPPQNGPPAPQYLPPPPAVVAAP
;
A
#
# COMPACT_ATOMS: atom_id res chain seq x y z
N MET A 1 25.88 2.99 -24.66
CA MET A 1 24.44 2.67 -24.75
C MET A 1 24.08 1.91 -23.48
N ASN A 2 23.32 2.55 -22.58
CA ASN A 2 23.25 2.09 -21.18
C ASN A 2 21.94 1.34 -20.95
N ARG A 3 22.03 0.02 -20.72
CA ARG A 3 20.93 -0.83 -20.24
C ARG A 3 20.35 -0.28 -18.93
N TYR A 4 19.08 -0.59 -18.64
CA TYR A 4 18.49 -0.25 -17.35
C TYR A 4 19.16 -1.09 -16.25
N PRO A 5 19.48 -0.51 -15.07
CA PRO A 5 20.31 -1.21 -14.08
C PRO A 5 19.58 -2.34 -13.34
N LEU A 6 18.25 -2.29 -13.22
CA LEU A 6 17.45 -3.34 -12.60
C LEU A 6 17.03 -4.37 -13.66
N ARG A 7 17.58 -5.59 -13.59
CA ARG A 7 17.25 -6.72 -14.44
C ARG A 7 16.25 -7.63 -13.74
N VAL A 8 15.16 -7.95 -14.44
CA VAL A 8 14.09 -8.80 -13.92
C VAL A 8 13.86 -9.94 -14.90
N GLU A 9 14.26 -11.15 -14.52
CA GLU A 9 14.14 -12.35 -15.33
C GLU A 9 12.94 -13.19 -14.91
N ALA A 10 12.28 -13.78 -15.92
CA ALA A 10 11.10 -14.61 -15.76
C ALA A 10 11.22 -15.81 -16.70
N ARG A 11 11.88 -16.88 -16.25
CA ARG A 11 12.01 -18.11 -17.04
C ARG A 11 10.70 -18.89 -16.95
N ARG A 12 10.06 -19.13 -18.09
CA ARG A 12 8.86 -19.99 -18.16
C ARG A 12 9.21 -21.42 -17.79
N ASP A 13 8.37 -22.02 -16.96
CA ASP A 13 8.33 -23.48 -16.80
C ASP A 13 7.43 -24.08 -17.87
N GLU A 14 7.89 -25.15 -18.53
CA GLU A 14 7.20 -25.77 -19.67
C GLU A 14 5.95 -26.56 -19.26
N THR A 15 5.84 -26.97 -17.98
CA THR A 15 4.76 -27.79 -17.46
C THR A 15 4.17 -27.19 -16.19
N LEU A 16 3.12 -26.38 -16.36
CA LEU A 16 2.31 -25.89 -15.25
C LEU A 16 1.13 -26.83 -15.02
N SER A 17 0.83 -27.09 -13.76
CA SER A 17 -0.28 -27.93 -13.34
C SER A 17 -1.63 -27.24 -13.55
N ARG A 18 -2.63 -28.04 -13.88
CA ARG A 18 -3.97 -27.56 -14.25
C ARG A 18 -4.76 -26.98 -13.07
N TRP A 19 -4.50 -27.51 -11.87
CA TRP A 19 -5.36 -27.29 -10.69
C TRP A 19 -4.68 -26.49 -9.58
N LEU A 20 -3.34 -26.45 -9.54
CA LEU A 20 -2.62 -25.92 -8.38
C LEU A 20 -2.85 -24.42 -8.19
N TRP A 21 -3.11 -23.67 -9.27
CA TRP A 21 -3.47 -22.25 -9.21
C TRP A 21 -4.72 -21.97 -8.35
N LEU A 22 -5.61 -22.94 -8.13
CA LEU A 22 -6.76 -22.80 -7.22
C LEU A 22 -6.37 -22.85 -5.74
N VAL A 23 -5.22 -23.44 -5.42
CA VAL A 23 -4.75 -23.67 -4.03
C VAL A 23 -3.57 -22.75 -3.67
N LYS A 24 -2.91 -22.12 -4.66
CA LYS A 24 -1.76 -21.23 -4.42
C LYS A 24 -2.05 -20.13 -3.41
N TRP A 25 -3.26 -19.60 -3.33
CA TRP A 25 -3.61 -18.56 -2.35
C TRP A 25 -3.42 -19.02 -0.90
N VAL A 26 -3.75 -20.27 -0.59
CA VAL A 26 -3.54 -20.86 0.75
C VAL A 26 -2.04 -21.01 1.03
N LEU A 27 -1.30 -21.54 0.04
CA LEU A 27 0.14 -21.78 0.16
C LEU A 27 0.96 -20.49 0.31
N LEU A 28 0.44 -19.38 -0.20
CA LEU A 28 1.05 -18.05 -0.09
C LEU A 28 0.76 -17.34 1.23
N LEU A 29 -0.19 -17.82 2.05
CA LEU A 29 -0.53 -17.17 3.32
C LEU A 29 0.70 -16.94 4.23
N PRO A 30 1.60 -17.93 4.44
CA PRO A 30 2.79 -17.70 5.26
C PRO A 30 3.75 -16.69 4.62
N HIS A 31 3.88 -16.68 3.29
CA HIS A 31 4.70 -15.70 2.58
C HIS A 31 4.16 -14.29 2.75
N TYR A 32 2.86 -14.09 2.64
CA TYR A 32 2.25 -12.77 2.79
C TYR A 32 2.42 -12.21 4.19
N ILE A 33 2.29 -13.04 5.24
CA ILE A 33 2.52 -12.61 6.62
C ILE A 33 3.97 -12.11 6.79
N VAL A 34 4.96 -12.87 6.33
CA VAL A 34 6.38 -12.46 6.48
C VAL A 34 6.72 -11.27 5.58
N LEU A 35 6.25 -11.26 4.34
CA LEU A 35 6.47 -10.15 3.42
C LEU A 35 5.81 -8.87 3.91
N ALA A 36 4.63 -8.92 4.53
CA ALA A 36 4.00 -7.74 5.11
C ALA A 36 4.92 -7.07 6.14
N VAL A 37 5.53 -7.85 7.05
CA VAL A 37 6.50 -7.33 8.03
C VAL A 37 7.74 -6.76 7.33
N LEU A 38 8.26 -7.44 6.31
CA LEU A 38 9.44 -6.98 5.58
C LEU A 38 9.19 -5.72 4.75
N TRP A 39 7.99 -5.56 4.19
CA TRP A 39 7.60 -4.36 3.45
C TRP A 39 7.49 -3.14 4.36
N VAL A 40 7.10 -3.30 5.62
CA VAL A 40 7.17 -2.20 6.58
C VAL A 40 8.63 -1.78 6.82
N GLY A 41 9.52 -2.75 7.03
CA GLY A 41 10.96 -2.49 7.13
C GLY A 41 11.51 -1.78 5.88
N PHE A 42 11.08 -2.21 4.69
CA PHE A 42 11.48 -1.62 3.40
C PHE A 42 11.11 -0.14 3.32
N VAL A 43 9.88 0.23 3.70
CA VAL A 43 9.42 1.62 3.69
C VAL A 43 10.21 2.46 4.69
N VAL A 44 10.37 2.00 5.92
CA VAL A 44 11.11 2.73 6.97
C VAL A 44 12.57 2.93 6.56
N LEU A 45 13.23 1.87 6.08
CA LEU A 45 14.63 1.95 5.67
C LEU A 45 14.79 2.78 4.39
N THR A 46 13.83 2.76 3.47
CA THR A 46 13.79 3.69 2.34
C THR A 46 13.73 5.14 2.82
N LEU A 47 12.89 5.49 3.79
CA LEU A 47 12.84 6.85 4.36
C LEU A 47 14.18 7.24 5.04
N CYS A 48 14.79 6.31 5.77
CA CYS A 48 16.14 6.50 6.31
C CYS A 48 17.18 6.71 5.19
N ALA A 49 17.06 5.98 4.08
CA ALA A 49 17.92 6.15 2.92
C ALA A 49 17.69 7.49 2.21
N TYR A 50 16.46 8.01 2.17
CA TYR A 50 16.17 9.35 1.66
C TYR A 50 16.95 10.41 2.44
N LEU A 51 16.88 10.36 3.77
CA LEU A 51 17.63 11.28 4.65
C LEU A 51 19.14 11.09 4.48
N ALA A 52 19.62 9.84 4.45
CA ALA A 52 21.03 9.54 4.26
C ALA A 52 21.57 10.07 2.92
N VAL A 53 20.82 9.90 1.83
CA VAL A 53 21.19 10.42 0.51
C VAL A 53 21.12 11.94 0.48
N LEU A 54 20.12 12.56 1.10
CA LEU A 54 19.99 14.02 1.15
C LEU A 54 21.18 14.68 1.87
N VAL A 55 21.58 14.13 3.02
CA VAL A 55 22.67 14.66 3.85
C VAL A 55 24.04 14.27 3.31
N THR A 56 24.26 12.99 3.01
CA THR A 56 25.60 12.45 2.70
C THR A 56 25.85 12.29 1.19
N GLY A 57 24.80 12.17 0.37
CA GLY A 57 24.90 11.78 -1.03
C GLY A 57 25.22 10.31 -1.25
N ARG A 58 25.16 9.48 -0.21
CA ARG A 58 25.45 8.04 -0.28
C ARG A 58 24.29 7.23 0.24
N TYR A 59 23.96 6.17 -0.50
CA TYR A 59 22.94 5.22 -0.10
C TYR A 59 23.57 4.14 0.80
N PRO A 60 23.08 3.91 2.03
CA PRO A 60 23.66 2.94 2.95
C PRO A 60 23.63 1.51 2.40
N ALA A 61 24.77 0.82 2.41
CA ALA A 61 24.90 -0.52 1.83
C ALA A 61 24.01 -1.58 2.51
N ALA A 62 23.84 -1.49 3.84
CA ALA A 62 22.99 -2.40 4.60
C ALA A 62 21.51 -2.26 4.21
N ILE A 63 21.03 -1.02 4.07
CA ILE A 63 19.66 -0.74 3.60
C ILE A 63 19.48 -1.28 2.19
N ARG A 64 20.47 -1.07 1.31
CA ARG A 64 20.41 -1.52 -0.09
C ARG A 64 20.28 -3.03 -0.18
N ALA A 65 21.06 -3.76 0.63
CA ALA A 65 21.04 -5.21 0.65
C ALA A 65 19.68 -5.75 1.15
N TYR A 66 19.11 -5.10 2.18
CA TYR A 66 17.79 -5.45 2.70
C TYR A 66 16.70 -5.17 1.67
N ASP A 67 16.63 -3.94 1.15
CA ASP A 67 15.58 -3.51 0.22
C ASP A 67 15.60 -4.36 -1.06
N LEU A 68 16.78 -4.60 -1.62
CA LEU A 68 16.94 -5.47 -2.78
C LEU A 68 16.52 -6.92 -2.47
N GLY A 69 16.79 -7.40 -1.26
CA GLY A 69 16.36 -8.72 -0.82
C GLY A 69 14.84 -8.85 -0.71
N VAL A 70 14.16 -7.82 -0.20
CA VAL A 70 12.70 -7.76 -0.12
C VAL A 70 12.09 -7.76 -1.52
N LEU A 71 12.64 -6.99 -2.46
CA LEU A 71 12.19 -6.99 -3.85
C LEU A 71 12.41 -8.34 -4.55
N ARG A 72 13.55 -9.00 -4.34
CA ARG A 72 13.82 -10.35 -4.86
C ARG A 72 12.79 -11.35 -4.36
N TRP A 73 12.51 -11.34 -3.07
CA TRP A 73 11.55 -12.28 -2.51
C TRP A 73 10.12 -11.97 -2.95
N SER A 74 9.74 -10.69 -2.96
CA SER A 74 8.44 -10.25 -3.49
C SER A 74 8.24 -10.71 -4.93
N TRP A 75 9.26 -10.53 -5.79
CA TRP A 75 9.21 -10.99 -7.18
C TRP A 75 8.93 -12.49 -7.28
N ARG A 76 9.66 -13.33 -6.52
CA ARG A 76 9.44 -14.79 -6.50
C ARG A 76 8.01 -15.15 -6.07
N VAL A 77 7.50 -14.50 -5.03
CA VAL A 77 6.14 -14.73 -4.51
C VAL A 77 5.08 -14.30 -5.53
N THR A 78 5.22 -13.12 -6.12
CA THR A 78 4.27 -12.64 -7.14
C THR A 78 4.32 -13.47 -8.43
N TYR A 79 5.50 -13.96 -8.81
CA TYR A 79 5.68 -14.81 -9.99
C TYR A 79 5.02 -16.19 -9.82
N TYR A 80 5.15 -16.80 -8.64
CA TYR A 80 4.41 -18.02 -8.29
C TYR A 80 2.89 -17.76 -8.19
N GLY A 81 2.51 -16.64 -7.57
CA GLY A 81 1.12 -16.30 -7.23
C GLY A 81 0.33 -15.58 -8.33
N TYR A 82 -0.68 -14.83 -7.90
CA TYR A 82 -1.71 -14.23 -8.75
C TYR A 82 -1.29 -12.92 -9.44
N GLN A 83 0.02 -12.71 -9.63
CA GLN A 83 0.52 -11.65 -10.52
C GLN A 83 0.88 -12.22 -11.90
N ALA A 84 1.43 -13.44 -11.95
CA ALA A 84 1.88 -14.05 -13.20
C ALA A 84 1.59 -15.56 -13.34
N LEU A 85 1.27 -16.28 -12.25
CA LEU A 85 1.09 -17.75 -12.26
C LEU A 85 2.18 -18.50 -13.07
N GLY A 86 3.42 -18.00 -13.03
CA GLY A 86 4.48 -18.36 -13.97
C GLY A 86 5.31 -19.58 -13.59
N THR A 87 5.16 -20.09 -12.37
CA THR A 87 5.87 -21.29 -11.89
C THR A 87 5.05 -22.03 -10.84
N ASP A 88 5.23 -23.35 -10.78
CA ASP A 88 4.70 -24.20 -9.70
C ASP A 88 5.74 -24.53 -8.63
N ARG A 89 6.98 -24.06 -8.77
CA ARG A 89 8.00 -24.17 -7.71
C ARG A 89 7.67 -23.20 -6.57
N TYR A 90 7.41 -23.76 -5.39
CA TYR A 90 7.13 -22.98 -4.19
C TYR A 90 8.31 -22.03 -3.84
N PRO A 91 8.06 -20.74 -3.55
CA PRO A 91 9.12 -19.76 -3.30
C PRO A 91 9.89 -20.04 -1.99
N PRO A 92 11.23 -20.04 -1.99
CA PRO A 92 12.03 -20.18 -0.76
C PRO A 92 11.95 -18.91 0.12
N PHE A 93 11.93 -19.10 1.45
CA PHE A 93 11.92 -18.04 2.47
C PHE A 93 13.32 -17.44 2.65
N THR A 94 13.77 -16.67 1.67
CA THR A 94 15.10 -16.04 1.71
C THR A 94 15.07 -14.68 1.03
N LEU A 95 15.91 -13.76 1.52
CA LEU A 95 16.20 -12.46 0.90
C LEU A 95 17.36 -12.56 -0.12
N ALA A 96 18.13 -13.65 -0.07
CA ALA A 96 19.24 -13.86 -0.98
C ALA A 96 18.76 -14.09 -2.42
N ASP A 97 19.72 -13.99 -3.34
CA ASP A 97 19.50 -14.48 -4.70
C ASP A 97 19.46 -16.01 -4.71
N VAL A 98 18.65 -16.58 -5.61
CA VAL A 98 18.48 -18.02 -5.78
C VAL A 98 18.64 -18.34 -7.27
N PRO A 99 19.86 -18.69 -7.72
CA PRO A 99 20.19 -18.79 -9.14
C PRO A 99 19.32 -19.77 -9.93
N ASP A 100 18.87 -20.86 -9.29
CA ASP A 100 18.09 -21.93 -9.94
C ASP A 100 16.56 -21.65 -9.95
N TYR A 101 16.12 -20.55 -9.34
CA TYR A 101 14.69 -20.19 -9.32
C TYR A 101 14.30 -19.41 -10.59
N PRO A 102 13.13 -19.67 -11.19
CA PRO A 102 12.76 -19.09 -12.48
C PRO A 102 12.55 -17.56 -12.46
N ALA A 103 12.23 -16.98 -11.29
CA ALA A 103 12.08 -15.55 -11.08
C ALA A 103 13.33 -14.95 -10.40
N ARG A 104 14.14 -14.21 -11.17
CA ARG A 104 15.37 -13.56 -10.67
C ARG A 104 15.30 -12.05 -10.78
N LEU A 105 15.91 -11.37 -9.82
CA LEU A 105 16.02 -9.92 -9.79
C LEU A 105 17.45 -9.53 -9.41
N GLU A 106 18.13 -8.87 -10.35
CA GLU A 106 19.52 -8.45 -10.24
C GLU A 106 19.61 -6.94 -10.40
N LEU A 107 20.40 -6.31 -9.54
CA LEU A 107 20.70 -4.88 -9.64
C LEU A 107 22.15 -4.74 -10.06
N ALA A 108 22.38 -4.19 -11.25
CA ALA A 108 23.72 -3.83 -11.71
C ALA A 108 24.29 -2.72 -10.83
N GLU A 109 25.62 -2.62 -10.78
CA GLU A 109 26.28 -1.55 -10.04
C GLU A 109 25.88 -0.18 -10.61
N THR A 110 25.28 0.66 -9.78
CA THR A 110 24.78 1.98 -10.15
C THR A 110 25.64 3.09 -9.58
N ALA A 111 25.71 4.21 -10.30
CA ALA A 111 26.27 5.44 -9.77
C ALA A 111 25.49 5.90 -8.52
N PRO A 112 26.14 6.60 -7.56
CA PRO A 112 25.46 7.14 -6.41
C PRO A 112 24.30 8.06 -6.79
N PRO A 113 23.17 8.03 -6.07
CA PRO A 113 22.05 8.91 -6.35
C PRO A 113 22.39 10.37 -6.03
N PRO A 114 21.92 11.34 -6.85
CA PRO A 114 22.13 12.74 -6.56
C PRO A 114 21.29 13.18 -5.34
N ARG A 115 21.81 14.15 -4.57
CA ARG A 115 21.24 14.57 -3.27
C ARG A 115 19.82 15.14 -3.35
N TRP A 116 19.43 15.69 -4.50
CA TRP A 116 18.10 16.25 -4.72
C TRP A 116 17.05 15.18 -5.05
N LEU A 117 17.48 13.98 -5.49
CA LEU A 117 16.58 12.94 -5.95
C LEU A 117 15.54 12.50 -4.91
N PRO A 118 15.87 12.33 -3.60
CA PRO A 118 14.87 12.02 -2.57
C PRO A 118 13.70 13.02 -2.51
N LEU A 119 13.92 14.29 -2.86
CA LEU A 119 12.89 15.33 -2.76
C LEU A 119 11.84 15.22 -3.86
N VAL A 120 12.19 14.64 -5.01
CA VAL A 120 11.34 14.66 -6.22
C VAL A 120 11.10 13.28 -6.84
N ALA A 121 11.82 12.23 -6.44
CA ALA A 121 11.66 10.89 -7.02
C ALA A 121 10.22 10.38 -6.88
N TRP A 122 9.60 10.59 -5.72
CA TRP A 122 8.20 10.21 -5.48
C TRP A 122 7.23 11.00 -6.39
N LEU A 123 7.49 12.28 -6.61
CA LEU A 123 6.69 13.15 -7.50
C LEU A 123 6.83 12.71 -8.96
N LEU A 124 8.05 12.44 -9.40
CA LEU A 124 8.34 11.96 -10.75
C LEU A 124 7.77 10.55 -11.00
N ALA A 125 7.56 9.75 -9.96
CA ALA A 125 6.92 8.44 -10.07
C ALA A 125 5.39 8.52 -10.18
N VAL A 126 4.74 9.65 -9.88
CA VAL A 126 3.27 9.77 -9.90
C VAL A 126 2.66 9.34 -11.24
N PRO A 127 3.17 9.76 -12.42
CA PRO A 127 2.60 9.31 -13.69
C PRO A 127 2.68 7.77 -13.86
N HIS A 128 3.78 7.15 -13.43
CA HIS A 128 3.92 5.69 -13.45
C HIS A 128 2.94 5.01 -12.53
N VAL A 129 2.81 5.51 -11.29
CA VAL A 129 1.91 4.96 -10.28
C VAL A 129 0.45 5.07 -10.76
N LEU A 130 0.04 6.18 -11.35
CA LEU A 130 -1.31 6.36 -11.88
C LEU A 130 -1.61 5.38 -13.01
N LEU A 131 -0.68 5.20 -13.96
CA LEU A 131 -0.86 4.25 -15.05
C LEU A 131 -0.85 2.79 -14.57
N LEU A 132 0.03 2.44 -13.61
CA LEU A 132 0.06 1.11 -13.00
C LEU A 132 -1.20 0.85 -12.16
N ALA A 133 -1.72 1.86 -11.46
CA ALA A 133 -2.97 1.76 -10.71
C ALA A 133 -4.16 1.56 -11.67
N ALA A 134 -4.21 2.30 -12.78
CA ALA A 134 -5.21 2.08 -13.82
C ALA A 134 -5.13 0.65 -14.40
N LEU A 135 -3.93 0.11 -14.61
CA LEU A 135 -3.76 -1.29 -15.03
C LEU A 135 -4.19 -2.30 -13.97
N GLY A 136 -4.05 -1.97 -12.69
CA GLY A 136 -4.42 -2.83 -11.55
C GLY A 136 -5.91 -2.79 -11.17
N GLY A 137 -6.62 -1.70 -11.50
CA GLY A 137 -8.01 -1.50 -11.07
C GLY A 137 -8.76 -0.48 -11.93
N ALA A 138 -8.74 -0.64 -13.26
CA ALA A 138 -9.44 0.23 -14.21
C ALA A 138 -10.97 0.26 -14.00
N ALA A 139 -11.53 -0.82 -13.46
CA ALA A 139 -12.94 -0.92 -13.12
C ALA A 139 -13.09 -1.59 -11.75
N THR A 140 -14.21 -1.35 -11.07
CA THR A 140 -14.59 -2.04 -9.84
C THR A 140 -15.87 -2.79 -10.12
N TRP A 141 -15.86 -4.10 -9.88
CA TRP A 141 -17.08 -4.89 -9.91
C TRP A 141 -17.64 -5.00 -8.51
N THR A 142 -18.81 -4.40 -8.33
CA THR A 142 -19.51 -4.39 -7.05
C THR A 142 -20.62 -5.44 -7.07
N PHE A 143 -20.67 -6.25 -6.02
CA PHE A 143 -21.75 -7.20 -5.79
C PHE A 143 -22.38 -6.95 -4.43
N ASP A 144 -23.70 -6.82 -4.43
CA ASP A 144 -24.50 -6.72 -3.21
C ASP A 144 -25.02 -8.10 -2.82
N THR A 145 -24.61 -8.59 -1.65
CA THR A 145 -25.14 -9.82 -1.05
C THR A 145 -26.02 -9.47 0.15
N GLY A 146 -27.05 -8.64 -0.06
CA GLY A 146 -28.03 -8.23 0.97
C GLY A 146 -27.44 -7.38 2.10
N ASP A 147 -26.61 -7.99 2.94
CA ASP A 147 -25.99 -7.42 4.14
C ASP A 147 -24.55 -6.93 3.89
N THR A 148 -23.95 -7.24 2.74
CA THR A 148 -22.57 -6.83 2.43
C THR A 148 -22.39 -6.45 0.97
N THR A 149 -21.90 -5.23 0.75
CA THR A 149 -21.40 -4.77 -0.55
C THR A 149 -19.93 -5.14 -0.67
N THR A 150 -19.60 -6.09 -1.55
CA THR A 150 -18.21 -6.47 -1.84
C THR A 150 -17.79 -5.88 -3.19
N SER A 151 -16.73 -5.06 -3.17
CA SER A 151 -16.15 -4.47 -4.37
C SER A 151 -14.84 -5.17 -4.72
N VAL A 152 -14.73 -5.68 -5.95
CA VAL A 152 -13.52 -6.32 -6.46
C VAL A 152 -12.90 -5.46 -7.57
N PRO A 153 -11.63 -5.04 -7.44
CA PRO A 153 -10.97 -4.30 -8.52
C PRO A 153 -10.70 -5.21 -9.72
N LEU A 154 -11.28 -4.86 -10.86
CA LEU A 154 -11.02 -5.45 -12.17
C LEU A 154 -9.97 -4.62 -12.91
N GLY A 155 -8.73 -5.06 -12.80
CA GLY A 155 -7.63 -4.59 -13.64
C GLY A 155 -7.23 -5.58 -14.71
N LEU A 156 -6.37 -5.13 -15.62
CA LEU A 156 -5.69 -5.97 -16.61
C LEU A 156 -5.03 -7.19 -15.95
N VAL A 157 -4.37 -6.98 -14.80
CA VAL A 157 -3.69 -8.06 -14.08
C VAL A 157 -4.70 -9.08 -13.54
N THR A 158 -5.76 -8.63 -12.87
CA THR A 158 -6.80 -9.51 -12.30
C THR A 158 -7.47 -10.34 -13.38
N VAL A 159 -7.93 -9.70 -14.46
CA VAL A 159 -8.57 -10.36 -15.59
C VAL A 159 -7.59 -11.29 -16.31
N GLY A 160 -6.36 -10.83 -16.52
CA GLY A 160 -5.32 -11.61 -17.19
C GLY A 160 -4.95 -12.87 -16.42
N VAL A 161 -4.81 -12.78 -15.10
CA VAL A 161 -4.51 -13.93 -14.24
C VAL A 161 -5.69 -14.90 -14.20
N LEU A 162 -6.93 -14.41 -14.21
CA LEU A 162 -8.12 -15.26 -14.31
C LEU A 162 -8.16 -16.01 -15.65
N ILE A 163 -7.93 -15.32 -16.78
CA ILE A 163 -7.85 -15.95 -18.11
C ILE A 163 -6.72 -16.98 -18.15
N ALA A 164 -5.57 -16.68 -17.56
CA ALA A 164 -4.46 -17.61 -17.46
C ALA A 164 -4.83 -18.86 -16.64
N GLY A 165 -5.44 -18.68 -15.47
CA GLY A 165 -5.91 -19.78 -14.61
C GLY A 165 -6.94 -20.67 -15.32
N LEU A 166 -7.94 -20.07 -15.98
CA LEU A 166 -8.93 -20.81 -16.77
C LEU A 166 -8.28 -21.53 -17.96
N SER A 167 -7.33 -20.90 -18.64
CA SER A 167 -6.59 -21.53 -19.73
C SER A 167 -5.79 -22.75 -19.24
N LEU A 168 -5.11 -22.64 -18.10
CA LEU A 168 -4.41 -23.75 -17.45
C LEU A 168 -5.37 -24.88 -17.03
N LEU A 169 -6.53 -24.52 -16.49
CA LEU A 169 -7.56 -25.46 -16.04
C LEU A 169 -8.05 -26.34 -17.21
N PHE A 170 -8.48 -25.71 -18.30
CA PHE A 170 -9.10 -26.40 -19.42
C PHE A 170 -8.08 -26.99 -20.40
N THR A 171 -6.99 -26.27 -20.70
CA THR A 171 -6.07 -26.63 -21.79
C THR A 171 -4.69 -27.08 -21.33
N ALA A 172 -4.37 -26.93 -20.03
CA ALA A 172 -3.03 -27.12 -19.49
C ALA A 172 -1.94 -26.27 -20.20
N ARG A 173 -2.35 -25.19 -20.88
CA ARG A 173 -1.47 -24.30 -21.63
C ARG A 173 -1.65 -22.87 -21.16
N TYR A 174 -0.54 -22.20 -20.86
CA TYR A 174 -0.52 -20.78 -20.57
C TYR A 174 -0.43 -19.99 -21.88
N PRO A 175 -1.37 -19.09 -22.21
CA PRO A 175 -1.28 -18.24 -23.40
C PRO A 175 -0.03 -17.35 -23.37
N ARG A 176 0.87 -17.49 -24.35
CA ARG A 176 2.17 -16.80 -24.35
C ARG A 176 2.04 -15.27 -24.26
N GLY A 177 1.25 -14.66 -25.14
CA GLY A 177 1.06 -13.21 -25.14
C GLY A 177 0.53 -12.66 -23.80
N LEU A 178 -0.29 -13.45 -23.09
CA LEU A 178 -0.82 -13.05 -21.78
C LEU A 178 0.24 -13.10 -20.68
N TYR A 179 1.07 -14.15 -20.67
CA TYR A 179 2.23 -14.22 -19.78
C TYR A 179 3.20 -13.06 -20.06
N ASP A 180 3.49 -12.79 -21.33
CA ASP A 180 4.43 -11.75 -21.74
C ASP A 180 3.97 -10.37 -21.24
N LEU A 181 2.65 -10.12 -21.32
CA LEU A 181 2.00 -8.92 -20.80
C LEU A 181 2.10 -8.80 -19.27
N LEU A 182 1.74 -9.85 -18.53
CA LEU A 182 1.74 -9.85 -17.05
C LEU A 182 3.16 -9.69 -16.48
N VAL A 183 4.14 -10.37 -17.09
CA VAL A 183 5.56 -10.17 -16.76
C VAL A 183 5.99 -8.75 -17.08
N GLY A 184 5.64 -8.22 -18.25
CA GLY A 184 5.96 -6.84 -18.63
C GLY A 184 5.44 -5.80 -17.63
N VAL A 185 4.20 -5.93 -17.16
CA VAL A 185 3.61 -5.07 -16.12
C VAL A 185 4.40 -5.17 -14.82
N THR A 186 4.77 -6.38 -14.40
CA THR A 186 5.50 -6.57 -13.15
C THR A 186 6.93 -6.03 -13.23
N ARG A 187 7.62 -6.21 -14.37
CA ARG A 187 8.94 -5.59 -14.62
C ARG A 187 8.86 -4.08 -14.50
N TRP A 188 7.84 -3.47 -15.11
CA TRP A 188 7.65 -2.03 -15.03
C TRP A 188 7.41 -1.57 -13.58
N SER A 189 6.52 -2.24 -12.85
CA SER A 189 6.24 -1.96 -11.43
C SER A 189 7.48 -2.07 -10.54
N LEU A 190 8.30 -3.11 -10.72
CA LEU A 190 9.55 -3.31 -9.96
C LEU A 190 10.59 -2.22 -10.24
N ARG A 191 10.69 -1.73 -11.48
CA ARG A 191 11.58 -0.60 -11.81
C ARG A 191 11.13 0.69 -11.15
N VAL A 192 9.82 0.96 -11.14
CA VAL A 192 9.25 2.12 -10.46
C VAL A 192 9.53 2.03 -8.96
N THR A 193 9.30 0.87 -8.36
CA THR A 193 9.59 0.62 -6.95
C THR A 193 11.06 0.83 -6.63
N ALA A 194 11.98 0.29 -7.45
CA ALA A 194 13.41 0.46 -7.24
C ALA A 194 13.88 1.91 -7.41
N TYR A 195 13.25 2.67 -8.31
CA TYR A 195 13.52 4.10 -8.47
C TYR A 195 13.03 4.91 -7.26
N VAL A 196 11.80 4.68 -6.81
CA VAL A 196 11.24 5.35 -5.61
C VAL A 196 12.04 4.96 -4.37
N ALA A 197 12.50 3.71 -4.25
CA ALA A 197 13.38 3.29 -3.16
C ALA A 197 14.83 3.80 -3.28
N LEU A 198 15.14 4.60 -4.31
CA LEU A 198 16.47 5.14 -4.64
C LEU A 198 17.57 4.08 -4.85
N LEU A 199 17.19 2.83 -5.12
CA LEU A 199 18.11 1.75 -5.48
C LEU A 199 18.75 2.02 -6.86
N THR A 200 18.06 2.77 -7.71
CA THR A 200 18.56 3.27 -8.99
C THR A 200 18.23 4.76 -9.14
N PRO A 201 19.20 5.62 -9.50
CA PRO A 201 18.92 7.01 -9.81
C PRO A 201 18.30 7.20 -11.19
N ARG A 202 18.25 6.15 -12.02
CA ARG A 202 17.79 6.23 -13.39
C ARG A 202 16.27 6.13 -13.47
N TYR A 203 15.66 7.17 -14.06
CA TYR A 203 14.22 7.24 -14.26
C TYR A 203 13.68 6.03 -15.05
N PRO A 204 12.59 5.38 -14.59
CA PRO A 204 12.06 4.18 -15.24
C PRO A 204 11.45 4.50 -16.62
N PRO A 205 11.77 3.73 -17.68
CA PRO A 205 11.13 3.91 -18.97
C PRO A 205 9.65 3.47 -18.95
N PHE A 206 8.77 4.17 -19.66
CA PHE A 206 7.36 3.77 -19.88
C PHE A 206 7.29 2.66 -20.93
N ARG A 207 7.73 1.45 -20.58
CA ARG A 207 7.70 0.29 -21.46
C ARG A 207 7.34 -0.98 -20.70
N LEU A 208 6.49 -1.78 -21.33
CA LEU A 208 6.18 -3.14 -20.91
C LEU A 208 7.18 -4.05 -21.62
N ASP A 209 8.33 -4.30 -21.00
CA ASP A 209 9.32 -5.21 -21.58
C ASP A 209 8.79 -6.64 -21.50
N GLN A 210 8.23 -7.12 -22.61
CA GLN A 210 7.58 -8.43 -22.76
C GLN A 210 8.59 -9.57 -22.96
N GLY A 211 8.18 -10.81 -22.72
CA GLY A 211 9.01 -12.01 -22.95
C GLY A 211 9.80 -12.50 -21.74
N ASP A 212 10.49 -13.63 -21.88
CA ASP A 212 11.16 -14.32 -20.77
C ASP A 212 12.45 -13.61 -20.29
N ARG A 213 13.10 -12.87 -21.21
CA ARG A 213 14.28 -12.03 -20.94
C ARG A 213 13.97 -10.58 -21.31
N GLU A 214 14.62 -9.65 -20.61
CA GLU A 214 14.57 -8.24 -20.98
C GLU A 214 15.20 -8.06 -22.36
N PRO A 215 14.58 -7.31 -23.30
CA PRO A 215 15.18 -7.06 -24.61
C PRO A 215 16.55 -6.41 -24.42
N ASP A 216 17.60 -7.13 -24.78
CA ASP A 216 18.90 -6.51 -25.02
C ASP A 216 18.71 -5.61 -26.24
N ASP A 217 19.02 -4.32 -26.13
CA ASP A 217 19.30 -3.50 -27.30
C ASP A 217 20.54 -4.13 -27.97
N ASP A 218 20.31 -5.06 -28.89
CA ASP A 218 21.34 -5.75 -29.66
C ASP A 218 22.06 -4.72 -30.57
N PRO A 219 23.40 -4.69 -30.61
CA PRO A 219 24.17 -3.70 -31.36
C PRO A 219 24.21 -4.01 -32.87
N THR A 220 23.16 -4.59 -33.45
CA THR A 220 23.07 -4.92 -34.87
C THR A 220 22.52 -3.74 -35.70
N GLY A 221 23.19 -2.60 -35.58
CA GLY A 221 23.35 -1.70 -36.73
C GLY A 221 24.45 -2.28 -37.64
N PRO A 222 24.41 -2.06 -38.98
CA PRO A 222 25.33 -2.73 -39.89
C PRO A 222 26.79 -2.45 -39.51
N ALA A 223 27.55 -3.53 -39.40
CA ALA A 223 28.93 -3.57 -38.94
C ALA A 223 29.80 -2.47 -39.57
N ARG A 224 30.36 -1.58 -38.73
CA ARG A 224 31.68 -1.03 -39.03
C ARG A 224 32.70 -2.05 -38.57
N ALA A 225 33.28 -2.73 -39.55
CA ALA A 225 34.39 -3.64 -39.36
C ALA A 225 35.59 -2.91 -38.75
N GLY A 226 36.20 -3.54 -37.74
CA GLY A 226 37.61 -3.40 -37.43
C GLY A 226 37.97 -2.53 -36.23
N GLU A 227 37.86 -3.07 -35.01
CA GLU A 227 38.84 -2.82 -33.94
C GLU A 227 38.99 -4.08 -33.05
N PRO A 228 40.20 -4.65 -32.89
CA PRO A 228 40.41 -5.83 -32.07
C PRO A 228 40.43 -5.47 -30.57
N HIS A 229 39.60 -6.15 -29.77
CA HIS A 229 39.64 -6.12 -28.31
C HIS A 229 40.69 -7.11 -27.76
N PRO A 230 41.44 -6.78 -26.68
CA PRO A 230 42.36 -7.73 -26.04
C PRO A 230 41.60 -8.79 -25.24
N THR A 231 42.05 -10.04 -25.35
CA THR A 231 41.53 -11.22 -24.67
C THR A 231 41.66 -11.11 -23.15
N ALA A 232 40.53 -11.20 -22.43
CA ALA A 232 40.50 -11.34 -20.98
C ALA A 232 40.98 -12.73 -20.56
N GLN A 233 42.10 -12.78 -19.83
CA GLN A 233 42.59 -14.01 -19.20
C GLN A 233 41.70 -14.40 -18.02
N ALA A 234 41.37 -15.69 -17.97
CA ALA A 234 40.64 -16.34 -16.89
C ALA A 234 41.43 -16.26 -15.57
N VAL A 235 40.83 -15.65 -14.55
CA VAL A 235 41.34 -15.69 -13.17
C VAL A 235 40.77 -16.95 -12.50
N ALA A 236 41.68 -17.85 -12.12
CA ALA A 236 41.37 -19.10 -11.44
C ALA A 236 40.84 -18.87 -10.01
N ALA A 237 39.88 -19.72 -9.63
CA ALA A 237 39.30 -19.78 -8.29
C ALA A 237 40.33 -20.25 -7.24
N ARG A 238 40.22 -19.71 -6.02
CA ARG A 238 40.96 -20.16 -4.83
C ARG A 238 39.96 -20.49 -3.72
N PRO A 239 39.96 -21.69 -3.12
CA PRO A 239 39.20 -21.97 -1.91
C PRO A 239 40.06 -21.66 -0.67
N ASP A 240 39.42 -21.22 0.41
CA ASP A 240 39.57 -21.76 1.77
C ASP A 240 38.80 -20.90 2.80
N GLY A 241 38.13 -21.56 3.73
CA GLY A 241 37.21 -20.97 4.69
C GLY A 241 37.82 -20.64 6.07
N ALA A 242 37.08 -19.83 6.85
CA ALA A 242 37.04 -19.87 8.31
C ALA A 242 35.78 -19.13 8.83
N PRO A 243 35.15 -19.57 9.93
CA PRO A 243 33.86 -19.07 10.39
C PRO A 243 34.02 -17.75 11.17
N ARG A 244 33.25 -16.71 10.80
CA ARG A 244 33.16 -15.47 11.60
C ARG A 244 31.94 -15.53 12.52
N GLY A 245 32.20 -15.41 13.82
CA GLY A 245 31.23 -15.46 14.92
C GLY A 245 30.03 -14.52 14.74
N SER A 246 28.90 -14.96 15.28
CA SER A 246 27.56 -14.54 14.91
C SER A 246 27.30 -13.03 15.05
N ALA A 247 26.99 -12.40 13.92
CA ALA A 247 26.25 -11.14 13.82
C ALA A 247 24.78 -11.28 14.27
N ALA A 248 24.40 -12.43 14.85
CA ALA A 248 23.03 -12.75 15.21
C ALA A 248 22.45 -11.79 16.25
N GLY A 249 23.25 -11.33 17.22
CA GLY A 249 22.75 -10.47 18.32
C GLY A 249 22.46 -9.02 17.93
N ALA A 250 23.24 -8.44 17.01
CA ALA A 250 23.01 -7.07 16.53
C ALA A 250 21.91 -7.03 15.47
N VAL A 251 21.81 -8.08 14.65
CA VAL A 251 20.73 -8.24 13.66
C VAL A 251 19.41 -8.55 14.37
N SER A 252 19.40 -9.36 15.43
CA SER A 252 18.18 -9.66 16.19
C SER A 252 17.64 -8.45 16.95
N ALA A 253 18.50 -7.60 17.52
CA ALA A 253 18.07 -6.35 18.16
C ALA A 253 17.47 -5.34 17.16
N LEU A 254 18.02 -5.27 15.94
CA LEU A 254 17.54 -4.39 14.89
C LEU A 254 16.22 -4.88 14.26
N VAL A 255 16.08 -6.20 14.12
CA VAL A 255 14.82 -6.87 13.72
C VAL A 255 13.74 -6.70 14.79
N ALA A 256 14.07 -6.89 16.08
CA ALA A 256 13.13 -6.66 17.18
C ALA A 256 12.69 -5.19 17.27
N GLY A 257 13.60 -4.24 17.08
CA GLY A 257 13.28 -2.81 17.05
C GLY A 257 12.36 -2.43 15.89
N ALA A 258 12.60 -2.95 14.69
CA ALA A 258 11.74 -2.72 13.52
C ALA A 258 10.35 -3.37 13.65
N VAL A 259 10.26 -4.57 14.26
CA VAL A 259 9.00 -5.26 14.55
C VAL A 259 8.15 -4.49 15.55
N LEU A 260 8.74 -3.71 16.46
CA LEU A 260 8.00 -2.88 17.44
C LEU A 260 7.48 -1.55 16.84
N LEU A 261 8.11 -1.02 15.78
CA LEU A 261 7.69 0.24 15.17
C LEU A 261 6.41 0.12 14.34
N ALA A 262 6.11 -1.06 13.77
CA ALA A 262 4.90 -1.25 12.97
C ALA A 262 3.61 -1.19 13.82
N PRO A 263 3.51 -1.90 14.97
CA PRO A 263 2.41 -1.70 15.91
C PRO A 263 2.41 -0.29 16.50
N ALA A 264 3.58 0.32 16.72
CA ALA A 264 3.68 1.68 17.26
C ALA A 264 2.99 2.72 16.36
N ALA A 265 3.23 2.65 15.05
CA ALA A 265 2.59 3.52 14.07
C ALA A 265 1.08 3.27 13.97
N GLY A 266 0.65 2.00 13.98
CA GLY A 266 -0.77 1.64 13.96
C GLY A 266 -1.52 2.14 15.19
N PHE A 267 -0.99 1.90 16.39
CA PHE A 267 -1.58 2.40 17.63
C PHE A 267 -1.51 3.92 17.75
N GLY A 268 -0.43 4.55 17.28
CA GLY A 268 -0.32 6.00 17.24
C GLY A 268 -1.37 6.65 16.33
N ALA A 269 -1.52 6.15 15.10
CA ALA A 269 -2.51 6.67 14.14
C ALA A 269 -3.95 6.44 14.63
N ALA A 270 -4.25 5.25 15.16
CA ALA A 270 -5.56 4.95 15.75
C ALA A 270 -5.85 5.84 16.97
N GLY A 271 -4.88 6.02 17.86
CA GLY A 271 -5.01 6.90 19.03
C GLY A 271 -5.26 8.36 18.64
N ILE A 272 -4.51 8.89 17.66
CA ILE A 272 -4.72 10.24 17.12
C ILE A 272 -6.11 10.39 16.51
N ALA A 273 -6.55 9.42 15.69
CA ALA A 273 -7.88 9.46 15.07
C ALA A 273 -9.01 9.47 16.11
N LEU A 274 -8.91 8.63 17.15
CA LEU A 274 -9.90 8.59 18.24
C LEU A 274 -9.91 9.90 19.04
N LEU A 275 -8.76 10.51 19.30
CA LEU A 275 -8.68 11.81 19.99
C LEU A 275 -9.18 12.96 19.11
N ALA A 276 -8.99 12.90 17.78
CA ALA A 276 -9.57 13.86 16.86
C ALA A 276 -11.11 13.74 16.81
N LEU A 277 -11.64 12.51 16.83
CA LEU A 277 -13.08 12.25 16.97
C LEU A 277 -13.61 12.78 18.31
N ASP A 278 -12.87 12.60 19.41
CA ASP A 278 -13.22 13.16 20.73
C ASP A 278 -13.30 14.70 20.70
N GLY A 279 -12.39 15.35 19.96
CA GLY A 279 -12.41 16.80 19.76
C GLY A 279 -13.62 17.33 18.97
N MET A 280 -14.35 16.47 18.26
CA MET A 280 -15.59 16.83 17.56
C MET A 280 -16.85 16.68 18.42
N ARG A 281 -16.72 16.29 19.68
CA ARG A 281 -17.86 16.13 20.58
C ARG A 281 -18.50 17.44 20.97
N ASP A 282 -19.82 17.40 21.15
CA ASP A 282 -20.53 18.49 21.81
C ASP A 282 -20.24 18.52 23.33
N SER A 283 -20.67 19.60 24.01
CA SER A 283 -20.50 19.75 25.46
C SER A 283 -21.25 18.69 26.28
N SER A 284 -22.12 17.90 25.66
CA SER A 284 -22.83 16.77 26.26
C SER A 284 -22.20 15.41 25.96
N GLY A 285 -21.07 15.37 25.26
CA GLY A 285 -20.29 14.16 24.98
C GLY A 285 -20.76 13.36 23.77
N TYR A 286 -21.60 13.93 22.91
CA TYR A 286 -22.12 13.25 21.72
C TYR A 286 -21.24 13.51 20.50
N VAL A 287 -21.00 12.46 19.71
CA VAL A 287 -20.45 12.57 18.35
C VAL A 287 -21.62 12.64 17.37
N THR A 288 -21.70 13.73 16.60
CA THR A 288 -22.84 14.01 15.70
C THR A 288 -22.50 13.68 14.26
N SER A 289 -23.41 12.97 13.59
CA SER A 289 -23.32 12.69 12.15
C SER A 289 -23.58 13.93 11.31
N PRO A 290 -23.10 13.97 10.05
CA PRO A 290 -23.59 14.91 9.06
C PRO A 290 -25.11 14.85 8.90
N VAL A 291 -25.63 15.94 8.34
CA VAL A 291 -27.05 16.13 8.09
C VAL A 291 -27.46 15.33 6.86
N VAL A 292 -28.45 14.47 6.98
CA VAL A 292 -28.96 13.71 5.83
C VAL A 292 -30.40 14.12 5.54
N GLN A 293 -30.70 14.43 4.29
CA GLN A 293 -32.07 14.68 3.84
C GLN A 293 -32.71 13.37 3.38
N THR A 294 -33.88 13.07 3.92
CA THR A 294 -34.66 11.88 3.60
C THR A 294 -36.01 12.28 3.03
N THR A 295 -36.42 11.62 1.96
CA THR A 295 -37.72 11.86 1.30
C THR A 295 -38.25 10.55 0.77
N SER A 296 -39.50 10.23 1.08
CA SER A 296 -40.18 9.04 0.59
C SER A 296 -41.65 9.34 0.32
N SER A 297 -42.19 8.70 -0.72
CA SER A 297 -43.63 8.72 -1.02
C SER A 297 -44.46 7.81 -0.12
N THR A 298 -43.82 6.99 0.72
CA THR A 298 -44.48 6.02 1.59
C THR A 298 -44.96 6.66 2.91
N ALA A 299 -45.61 5.88 3.76
CA ALA A 299 -46.08 6.34 5.07
C ALA A 299 -44.98 6.34 6.15
N ALA A 300 -43.89 5.61 5.93
CA ALA A 300 -42.79 5.49 6.88
C ALA A 300 -41.47 5.19 6.17
N ILE A 301 -40.40 5.84 6.63
CA ILE A 301 -39.02 5.50 6.29
C ILE A 301 -38.45 4.70 7.46
N THR A 302 -37.92 3.51 7.20
CA THR A 302 -37.32 2.65 8.23
C THR A 302 -35.80 2.57 8.07
N ALA A 303 -35.08 2.47 9.18
CA ALA A 303 -33.69 2.04 9.22
C ALA A 303 -33.65 0.71 9.99
N GLU A 304 -33.28 -0.35 9.29
CA GLU A 304 -33.29 -1.74 9.76
C GLU A 304 -31.86 -2.26 9.91
N GLY A 305 -31.66 -3.35 10.67
CA GLY A 305 -30.36 -4.01 10.78
C GLY A 305 -29.35 -3.35 11.72
N ILE A 306 -29.79 -2.55 12.71
CA ILE A 306 -28.89 -2.09 13.78
C ILE A 306 -28.66 -3.27 14.73
N THR A 307 -27.71 -4.14 14.38
CA THR A 307 -27.24 -5.22 15.26
C THR A 307 -26.19 -4.65 16.20
N ILE A 308 -26.56 -4.45 17.46
CA ILE A 308 -25.59 -4.16 18.53
C ILE A 308 -25.11 -5.52 19.03
N GLU A 309 -24.08 -6.06 18.37
CA GLU A 309 -23.39 -7.24 18.87
C GLU A 309 -22.45 -6.81 20.01
N GLY A 310 -22.75 -7.28 21.23
CA GLY A 310 -21.82 -7.28 22.34
C GLY A 310 -20.63 -8.20 22.05
N GLY A 311 -19.73 -7.74 21.19
CA GLY A 311 -18.53 -8.46 20.79
C GLY A 311 -17.45 -8.37 21.87
N ASP A 312 -17.29 -9.45 22.62
CA ASP A 312 -16.15 -9.70 23.48
C ASP A 312 -14.88 -9.79 22.62
N PHE A 313 -13.84 -9.03 22.96
CA PHE A 313 -12.50 -9.54 22.65
C PHE A 313 -11.47 -9.32 23.75
N TRP A 314 -11.60 -8.30 24.62
CA TRP A 314 -10.89 -8.24 25.91
C TRP A 314 -11.68 -7.39 26.94
N ALA A 315 -12.85 -7.90 27.35
CA ALA A 315 -13.63 -7.54 28.54
C ALA A 315 -13.38 -6.17 29.24
N ARG A 316 -14.05 -5.12 28.75
CA ARG A 316 -14.96 -4.31 29.58
C ARG A 316 -16.21 -3.97 28.76
N ASN A 317 -17.34 -4.43 29.29
CA ASN A 317 -18.72 -4.04 29.00
C ASN A 317 -18.90 -2.86 28.03
N LEU A 318 -19.06 -3.18 26.74
CA LEU A 318 -19.74 -2.30 25.76
C LEU A 318 -21.26 -2.33 25.93
N SER A 319 -21.78 -2.82 27.06
CA SER A 319 -23.18 -2.66 27.45
C SER A 319 -23.58 -1.19 27.67
N ASP A 320 -22.63 -0.27 27.59
CA ASP A 320 -22.84 1.18 27.55
C ASP A 320 -22.43 1.75 26.19
N VAL A 321 -23.03 1.31 25.08
CA VAL A 321 -23.21 2.27 23.98
C VAL A 321 -24.08 3.36 24.61
N GLY A 322 -23.47 4.50 24.94
CA GLY A 322 -24.14 5.58 25.65
C GLY A 322 -25.34 6.10 24.87
N GLY A 323 -26.00 7.13 25.41
CA GLY A 323 -27.24 7.62 24.83
C GLY A 323 -27.14 7.87 23.31
N VAL A 324 -28.09 7.32 22.55
CA VAL A 324 -28.34 7.66 21.16
C VAL A 324 -29.31 8.83 21.14
N ARG A 325 -28.98 9.88 20.37
CA ARG A 325 -29.84 11.03 20.14
C ARG A 325 -30.12 11.14 18.66
N ILE A 326 -31.39 11.10 18.28
CA ILE A 326 -31.84 11.29 16.89
C ILE A 326 -32.61 12.60 16.86
N THR A 327 -32.14 13.53 16.04
CA THR A 327 -32.82 14.82 15.81
C THR A 327 -33.36 14.85 14.40
N THR A 328 -34.65 15.10 14.26
CA THR A 328 -35.34 15.16 12.98
C THR A 328 -36.00 16.52 12.82
N ALA A 329 -35.98 17.05 11.61
CA ALA A 329 -36.68 18.29 11.26
C ALA A 329 -37.53 18.05 10.01
N SER A 330 -38.78 18.50 10.03
CA SER A 330 -39.70 18.40 8.90
C SER A 330 -39.19 19.20 7.72
N THR A 331 -39.29 18.65 6.51
CA THR A 331 -39.08 19.39 5.25
C THR A 331 -40.37 19.60 4.47
N THR A 332 -41.47 18.98 4.90
CA THR A 332 -42.78 19.02 4.24
C THR A 332 -43.78 19.94 4.94
N GLY A 333 -43.43 20.49 6.11
CA GLY A 333 -44.33 21.31 6.93
C GLY A 333 -45.38 20.50 7.70
N LYS A 334 -45.31 19.16 7.63
CA LYS A 334 -46.11 18.26 8.46
C LYS A 334 -45.38 17.95 9.77
N PRO A 335 -46.09 17.78 10.91
CA PRO A 335 -45.48 17.30 12.13
C PRO A 335 -44.83 15.92 11.94
N VAL A 336 -43.62 15.77 12.44
CA VAL A 336 -42.79 14.58 12.28
C VAL A 336 -42.78 13.74 13.54
N PHE A 337 -42.73 12.43 13.34
CA PHE A 337 -42.58 11.41 14.36
C PHE A 337 -41.27 10.66 14.14
N VAL A 338 -40.54 10.41 15.22
CA VAL A 338 -39.39 9.52 15.25
C VAL A 338 -39.58 8.52 16.39
N GLY A 339 -39.42 7.24 16.10
CA GLY A 339 -39.62 6.16 17.08
C GLY A 339 -38.61 5.03 16.92
N ILE A 340 -38.31 4.36 18.03
CA ILE A 340 -37.50 3.15 18.08
C ILE A 340 -38.38 2.05 18.69
N ALA A 341 -38.49 0.93 17.99
CA ALA A 341 -39.22 -0.25 18.43
C ALA A 341 -38.49 -1.53 17.99
N ARG A 342 -38.94 -2.69 18.49
CA ARG A 342 -38.44 -3.98 18.01
C ARG A 342 -38.89 -4.18 16.57
N GLN A 343 -38.03 -4.81 15.78
CA GLN A 343 -38.29 -5.01 14.35
C GLN A 343 -39.63 -5.71 14.09
N GLY A 344 -39.96 -6.76 14.85
CA GLY A 344 -41.21 -7.50 14.68
C GLY A 344 -42.47 -6.67 14.95
N ASP A 345 -42.43 -5.72 15.89
CA ASP A 345 -43.58 -4.86 16.20
C ASP A 345 -43.82 -3.86 15.06
N VAL A 346 -42.75 -3.30 14.49
CA VAL A 346 -42.81 -2.39 13.33
C VAL A 346 -43.29 -3.13 12.08
N GLU A 347 -42.83 -4.36 11.85
CA GLU A 347 -43.31 -5.21 10.75
C GLU A 347 -44.80 -5.53 10.87
N SER A 348 -45.27 -5.81 12.08
CA SER A 348 -46.71 -6.03 12.32
C SER A 348 -47.53 -4.77 12.04
N TRP A 349 -47.08 -3.60 12.53
CA TRP A 349 -47.76 -2.32 12.32
C TRP A 349 -47.79 -1.88 10.85
N LEU A 350 -46.71 -2.12 10.10
CA LEU A 350 -46.61 -1.77 8.68
C LEU A 350 -47.12 -2.86 7.73
N SER A 351 -47.74 -3.92 8.25
CA SER A 351 -48.19 -5.06 7.44
C SER A 351 -49.09 -4.64 6.26
N GLY A 352 -48.69 -5.09 5.06
CA GLY A 352 -49.38 -4.79 3.80
C GLY A 352 -49.26 -3.34 3.31
N THR A 353 -48.39 -2.53 3.93
CA THR A 353 -48.14 -1.13 3.54
C THR A 353 -46.74 -1.01 2.96
N ALA A 354 -46.59 -0.24 1.87
CA ALA A 354 -45.28 0.05 1.31
C ALA A 354 -44.46 0.91 2.29
N ARG A 355 -43.19 0.57 2.47
CA ARG A 355 -42.22 1.33 3.26
C ARG A 355 -40.88 1.39 2.53
N ASP A 356 -40.16 2.49 2.71
CA ASP A 356 -38.81 2.65 2.18
C ASP A 356 -37.79 2.44 3.30
N THR A 357 -36.93 1.44 3.15
CA THR A 357 -35.86 1.10 4.09
C THR A 357 -34.56 1.73 3.61
N ILE A 358 -33.85 2.42 4.50
CA ILE A 358 -32.53 2.99 4.19
C ILE A 358 -31.50 1.87 4.15
N VAL A 359 -30.84 1.69 3.01
CA VAL A 359 -29.81 0.64 2.80
C VAL A 359 -28.40 1.20 2.62
N GLY A 360 -28.25 2.51 2.42
CA GLY A 360 -26.94 3.15 2.34
C GLY A 360 -27.00 4.66 2.19
N VAL A 361 -25.92 5.33 2.60
CA VAL A 361 -25.74 6.78 2.47
C VAL A 361 -24.41 7.02 1.76
N SER A 362 -24.43 7.64 0.58
CA SER A 362 -23.23 7.99 -0.19
C SER A 362 -23.18 9.48 -0.48
N ASP A 363 -22.10 10.14 -0.04
CA ASP A 363 -21.75 11.56 -0.19
C ASP A 363 -22.84 12.60 0.16
N ASP A 364 -24.04 12.54 -0.45
CA ASP A 364 -25.22 13.36 -0.13
C ASP A 364 -26.57 12.68 -0.48
N ALA A 365 -26.57 11.44 -0.99
CA ALA A 365 -27.76 10.73 -1.44
C ALA A 365 -28.06 9.52 -0.56
N VAL A 366 -29.34 9.36 -0.19
CA VAL A 366 -29.85 8.20 0.54
C VAL A 366 -30.37 7.17 -0.46
N ARG A 367 -29.84 5.96 -0.39
CA ARG A 367 -30.36 4.82 -1.16
C ARG A 367 -31.44 4.11 -0.35
N TYR A 368 -32.60 3.93 -0.98
CA TYR A 368 -33.72 3.22 -0.39
C TYR A 368 -33.90 1.86 -1.07
N ASP A 369 -34.33 0.88 -0.29
CA ASP A 369 -34.97 -0.33 -0.78
C ASP A 369 -36.45 -0.32 -0.39
N ARG A 370 -37.33 -0.58 -1.34
CA ARG A 370 -38.78 -0.46 -1.13
C ARG A 370 -39.38 -1.83 -0.87
N THR A 371 -39.95 -2.02 0.31
CA THR A 371 -40.80 -3.18 0.58
C THR A 371 -42.12 -3.02 -0.16
N ALA A 372 -42.52 -4.05 -0.90
CA ALA A 372 -43.77 -4.05 -1.65
C ALA A 372 -44.99 -4.00 -0.71
N GLY A 373 -46.01 -3.20 -1.08
CA GLY A 373 -47.25 -3.03 -0.32
C GLY A 373 -48.11 -1.90 -0.87
N ALA A 374 -49.25 -1.63 -0.23
CA ALA A 374 -50.09 -0.50 -0.62
C ALA A 374 -49.51 0.82 -0.08
N VAL A 375 -49.43 1.85 -0.91
CA VAL A 375 -49.06 3.20 -0.45
C VAL A 375 -50.32 3.85 0.15
N ARG A 376 -50.47 3.75 1.47
CA ARG A 376 -51.64 4.26 2.21
C ARG A 376 -51.22 4.77 3.59
N ALA A 377 -52.07 5.60 4.19
CA ALA A 377 -51.87 6.04 5.57
C ALA A 377 -51.91 4.84 6.53
N VAL A 378 -51.08 4.91 7.57
CA VAL A 378 -51.00 3.93 8.65
C VAL A 378 -51.68 4.49 9.91
N PRO A 379 -52.10 3.64 10.86
CA PRO A 379 -52.55 4.12 12.16
C PRO A 379 -51.51 5.06 12.78
N ALA A 380 -51.96 6.14 13.42
CA ALA A 380 -51.10 7.20 13.89
C ALA A 380 -49.95 6.62 14.76
N PRO A 381 -48.67 6.88 14.41
CA PRO A 381 -47.55 6.31 15.13
C PRO A 381 -47.51 6.77 16.59
N ALA A 382 -47.91 8.00 16.88
CA ALA A 382 -47.95 8.54 18.24
C ALA A 382 -48.93 7.83 19.18
N GLU A 383 -49.92 7.10 18.64
CA GLU A 383 -50.92 6.37 19.42
C GLU A 383 -50.51 4.93 19.73
N GLN A 384 -49.42 4.44 19.14
CA GLN A 384 -48.97 3.06 19.35
C GLN A 384 -48.19 2.91 20.66
N THR A 385 -48.38 1.78 21.34
CA THR A 385 -47.78 1.53 22.67
C THR A 385 -46.52 0.66 22.63
N PHE A 386 -46.15 0.13 21.46
CA PHE A 386 -44.99 -0.75 21.30
C PHE A 386 -43.65 0.00 21.14
N TRP A 387 -43.67 1.34 21.11
CA TRP A 387 -42.44 2.14 21.04
C TRP A 387 -41.64 2.04 22.34
N LEU A 388 -40.36 1.73 22.20
CA LEU A 388 -39.41 1.76 23.31
C LEU A 388 -39.01 3.19 23.66
N ALA A 389 -38.92 4.03 22.63
CA ALA A 389 -38.75 5.46 22.76
C ALA A 389 -39.37 6.13 21.52
N SER A 390 -40.07 7.24 21.71
CA SER A 390 -40.61 8.03 20.61
C SER A 390 -40.64 9.52 20.93
N SER A 391 -40.70 10.34 19.89
CA SER A 391 -40.77 11.79 19.97
C SER A 391 -41.52 12.33 18.78
N THR A 392 -42.38 13.32 19.03
CA THR A 392 -43.20 13.99 18.01
C THR A 392 -42.99 15.48 18.11
N GLY A 393 -42.91 16.17 16.99
CA GLY A 393 -42.80 17.63 16.97
C GLY A 393 -43.37 18.24 15.69
N ALA A 394 -43.85 19.48 15.81
CA ALA A 394 -44.44 20.21 14.68
C ALA A 394 -43.39 20.49 13.59
N ASP A 395 -42.25 21.05 13.98
CA ASP A 395 -41.14 21.34 13.07
C ASP A 395 -39.95 20.41 13.31
N ASN A 396 -39.65 20.11 14.57
CA ASN A 396 -38.48 19.33 14.99
C ASN A 396 -38.88 18.31 16.06
N ALA A 397 -38.38 17.08 15.97
CA ALA A 397 -38.49 16.08 17.01
C ALA A 397 -37.09 15.61 17.44
N THR A 398 -36.88 15.46 18.75
CA THR A 398 -35.62 14.93 19.30
C THR A 398 -35.94 13.71 20.14
N LEU A 399 -35.38 12.57 19.74
CA LEU A 399 -35.46 11.31 20.44
C LEU A 399 -34.15 11.06 21.18
N GLN A 400 -34.23 10.70 22.45
CA GLN A 400 -33.10 10.19 23.22
C GLN A 400 -33.43 8.80 23.71
N TRP A 401 -32.51 7.87 23.48
CA TRP A 401 -32.68 6.47 23.84
C TRP A 401 -31.36 5.90 24.33
N GLN A 402 -31.38 5.12 25.40
CA GLN A 402 -30.22 4.37 25.88
C GLN A 402 -30.23 3.02 25.16
N ALA A 403 -29.17 2.76 24.39
CA ALA A 403 -29.12 1.56 23.57
C ALA A 403 -28.98 0.31 24.45
N THR A 404 -29.75 -0.72 24.11
CA THR A 404 -29.69 -2.04 24.77
C THR A 404 -29.44 -3.11 23.72
N ASP A 405 -29.01 -4.31 24.13
CA ASP A 405 -28.79 -5.42 23.20
C ASP A 405 -30.11 -5.89 22.56
N GLY A 406 -30.13 -6.01 21.23
CA GLY A 406 -31.29 -6.50 20.47
C GLY A 406 -31.38 -5.99 19.04
N ASN A 407 -32.42 -6.44 18.32
CA ASN A 407 -32.73 -6.00 16.96
C ASN A 407 -33.82 -4.92 16.98
N TYR A 408 -33.43 -3.70 16.63
CA TYR A 408 -34.31 -2.53 16.65
C TYR A 408 -34.45 -1.91 15.27
N THR A 409 -35.59 -1.27 15.05
CA THR A 409 -35.88 -0.49 13.86
C THR A 409 -36.17 0.94 14.28
N VAL A 410 -35.48 1.89 13.64
CA VAL A 410 -35.80 3.31 13.74
C VAL A 410 -36.84 3.64 12.67
N VAL A 411 -37.88 4.36 13.05
CA VAL A 411 -38.98 4.76 12.17
C VAL A 411 -39.07 6.28 12.11
N LEU A 412 -39.14 6.80 10.89
CA LEU A 412 -39.46 8.19 10.58
C LEU A 412 -40.80 8.23 9.86
N ALA A 413 -41.77 8.96 10.40
CA ALA A 413 -43.10 9.06 9.82
C ALA A 413 -43.70 10.45 10.05
N ASN A 414 -44.78 10.78 9.34
CA ASN A 414 -45.63 11.90 9.73
C ASN A 414 -46.40 11.51 11.01
N SER A 415 -46.66 12.45 11.92
CA SER A 415 -47.28 12.15 13.22
C SER A 415 -48.70 11.57 13.11
N ASP A 416 -49.38 11.87 12.01
CA ASP A 416 -50.73 11.41 11.66
C ASP A 416 -50.73 10.09 10.86
N GLY A 417 -49.55 9.53 10.56
CA GLY A 417 -49.40 8.32 9.75
C GLY A 417 -49.66 8.52 8.26
N THR A 418 -49.79 9.76 7.78
CA THR A 418 -50.01 10.03 6.35
C THR A 418 -48.77 9.78 5.50
N VAL A 419 -48.99 9.51 4.21
CA VAL A 419 -47.94 9.33 3.22
C VAL A 419 -47.18 10.63 2.90
N ASN A 420 -46.06 10.50 2.18
CA ASN A 420 -45.11 11.56 1.83
C ASN A 420 -44.36 12.07 3.06
N VAL A 421 -43.34 11.32 3.46
CA VAL A 421 -42.46 11.64 4.58
C VAL A 421 -41.23 12.37 4.03
N GLY A 422 -40.95 13.56 4.56
CA GLY A 422 -39.75 14.32 4.23
C GLY A 422 -39.13 14.90 5.49
N THR A 423 -37.92 14.47 5.82
CA THR A 423 -37.24 14.88 7.04
C THR A 423 -35.75 15.08 6.83
N ARG A 424 -35.18 16.00 7.58
CA ARG A 424 -33.75 16.17 7.74
C ARG A 424 -33.33 15.52 9.05
N VAL A 425 -32.47 14.52 8.99
CA VAL A 425 -32.11 13.69 10.14
C VAL A 425 -30.65 13.89 10.49
N ARG A 426 -30.36 13.92 11.79
CA ARG A 426 -29.02 13.82 12.36
C ARG A 426 -29.05 12.78 13.46
N ALA A 427 -28.12 11.83 13.40
CA ALA A 427 -27.90 10.87 14.47
C ALA A 427 -26.69 11.32 15.30
N SER A 428 -26.76 11.16 16.60
CA SER A 428 -25.64 11.38 17.50
C SER A 428 -25.55 10.24 18.49
N ALA A 429 -24.34 9.78 18.80
CA ALA A 429 -24.11 8.72 19.76
C ALA A 429 -23.10 9.16 20.80
N GLN A 430 -23.35 8.78 22.05
CA GLN A 430 -22.39 8.93 23.13
C GLN A 430 -21.54 7.66 23.19
N ILE A 431 -20.22 7.83 23.03
CA ILE A 431 -19.28 6.71 23.14
C ILE A 431 -18.50 6.93 24.45
N PRO A 432 -18.65 6.12 25.51
CA PRO A 432 -17.85 6.36 26.71
C PRO A 432 -16.35 6.20 26.44
N ASP A 433 -15.52 6.89 27.22
CA ASP A 433 -14.07 6.67 27.33
C ASP A 433 -13.21 6.83 26.06
N LEU A 434 -13.68 7.49 24.98
CA LEU A 434 -12.85 7.74 23.77
C LEU A 434 -11.50 8.37 24.10
N THR A 435 -11.45 9.28 25.07
CA THR A 435 -10.21 9.94 25.50
C THR A 435 -9.25 8.97 26.19
N ALA A 436 -9.77 8.05 27.01
CA ALA A 436 -8.98 7.04 27.68
C ALA A 436 -8.49 5.97 26.69
N PHE A 437 -9.34 5.53 25.76
CA PHE A 437 -8.96 4.60 24.70
C PHE A 437 -7.95 5.21 23.72
N GLY A 438 -8.23 6.41 23.21
CA GLY A 438 -7.35 7.14 22.30
C GLY A 438 -6.02 7.49 22.95
N GLY A 439 -6.04 7.96 24.20
CA GLY A 439 -4.85 8.23 25.00
C GLY A 439 -4.04 6.98 25.33
N GLY A 440 -4.71 5.87 25.67
CA GLY A 440 -4.06 4.58 25.94
C GLY A 440 -3.38 3.98 24.71
N LEU A 441 -4.06 3.99 23.55
CA LEU A 441 -3.49 3.58 22.26
C LEU A 441 -2.31 4.46 21.86
N LEU A 442 -2.44 5.78 22.01
CA LEU A 442 -1.37 6.72 21.70
C LEU A 442 -0.15 6.50 22.61
N ALA A 443 -0.37 6.33 23.92
CA ALA A 443 0.69 6.05 24.88
C ALA A 443 1.40 4.72 24.59
N ALA A 444 0.64 3.65 24.29
CA ALA A 444 1.21 2.36 23.88
C ALA A 444 2.02 2.50 22.59
N GLY A 445 1.52 3.25 21.61
CA GLY A 445 2.23 3.57 20.37
C GLY A 445 3.55 4.29 20.63
N ILE A 446 3.56 5.32 21.50
CA ILE A 446 4.76 6.06 21.88
C ILE A 446 5.76 5.16 22.61
N VAL A 447 5.33 4.34 23.56
CA VAL A 447 6.21 3.42 24.29
C VAL A 447 6.87 2.42 23.35
N LEU A 448 6.11 1.83 22.43
CA LEU A 448 6.63 0.91 21.42
C LEU A 448 7.57 1.62 20.43
N ALA A 449 7.27 2.87 20.07
CA ALA A 449 8.14 3.70 19.24
C ALA A 449 9.48 3.96 19.93
N VAL A 450 9.46 4.36 21.20
CA VAL A 450 10.68 4.63 21.99
C VAL A 450 11.50 3.36 22.20
N LEU A 451 10.86 2.22 22.52
CA LEU A 451 11.54 0.93 22.67
C LEU A 451 12.14 0.45 21.35
N GLY A 452 11.38 0.57 20.25
CA GLY A 452 11.84 0.22 18.91
C GLY A 452 13.04 1.08 18.48
N LEU A 453 12.95 2.40 18.68
CA LEU A 453 14.02 3.35 18.38
C LEU A 453 15.26 3.11 19.26
N GLY A 454 15.07 2.81 20.54
CA GLY A 454 16.14 2.48 21.48
C GLY A 454 16.91 1.22 21.08
N LEU A 455 16.21 0.18 20.65
CA LEU A 455 16.83 -1.06 20.14
C LEU A 455 17.59 -0.85 18.83
N ILE A 456 17.07 0.01 17.94
CA ILE A 456 17.74 0.39 16.69
C ILE A 456 19.03 1.18 16.98
N VAL A 457 18.99 2.12 17.92
CA VAL A 457 20.18 2.89 18.33
C VAL A 457 21.23 1.98 18.97
N LEU A 458 20.82 1.07 19.87
CA LEU A 458 21.75 0.10 20.48
C LEU A 458 22.39 -0.84 19.43
N GLY A 459 21.60 -1.35 18.50
CA GLY A 459 22.07 -2.21 17.40
C GLY A 459 23.03 -1.47 16.46
N GLY A 460 22.75 -0.20 16.15
CA GLY A 460 23.59 0.65 15.32
C GLY A 460 24.94 1.00 15.96
N VAL A 461 24.95 1.32 17.25
CA VAL A 461 26.18 1.64 18.00
C VAL A 461 27.08 0.41 18.15
N ALA A 462 26.51 -0.79 18.28
CA ALA A 462 27.27 -2.05 18.35
C ALA A 462 28.00 -2.40 17.04
N LEU A 463 27.47 -2.01 15.87
CA LEU A 463 28.15 -2.18 14.58
C LEU A 463 29.25 -1.14 14.34
N GLY A 464 29.06 0.09 14.85
CA GLY A 464 30.02 1.19 14.67
C GLY A 464 31.38 0.94 15.34
N ARG A 465 31.42 0.24 16.48
CA ARG A 465 32.68 -0.05 17.19
C ARG A 465 33.52 -1.16 16.55
N ARG A 466 32.97 -1.94 15.60
CA ARG A 466 33.68 -3.08 14.97
C ARG A 466 34.41 -2.73 13.67
N HIS A 467 34.24 -1.52 13.13
CA HIS A 467 34.95 -1.06 11.93
C HIS A 467 36.20 -0.20 12.23
N SER A 468 36.53 0.02 13.50
CA SER A 468 37.82 0.59 13.91
C SER A 468 38.86 -0.51 14.06
N GLY A 469 39.34 -1.06 12.94
CA GLY A 469 40.53 -1.93 12.93
C GLY A 469 41.83 -1.13 13.16
N PRO A 470 42.93 -1.75 13.64
CA PRO A 470 44.18 -1.06 13.97
C PRO A 470 44.81 -0.39 12.74
N PRO A 471 45.62 0.68 12.92
CA PRO A 471 46.22 1.39 11.80
C PRO A 471 47.06 0.46 10.92
N ALA A 472 46.90 0.60 9.60
CA ALA A 472 47.58 -0.23 8.60
C ALA A 472 49.10 -0.19 8.78
N ALA A 473 49.72 -1.38 8.83
CA ALA A 473 51.16 -1.51 8.83
C ALA A 473 51.76 -0.91 7.55
N ALA A 474 52.79 -0.08 7.71
CA ALA A 474 53.53 0.54 6.62
C ALA A 474 54.08 -0.54 5.67
N GLY A 475 53.87 -0.36 4.36
CA GLY A 475 54.55 -1.16 3.34
C GLY A 475 56.08 -0.96 3.40
N PRO A 476 56.86 -1.87 2.81
CA PRO A 476 58.32 -1.80 2.86
C PRO A 476 58.85 -0.51 2.22
N PRO A 477 60.00 0.02 2.67
CA PRO A 477 60.49 1.31 2.24
C PRO A 477 60.82 1.29 0.74
N VAL A 478 60.29 2.25 0.00
CA VAL A 478 60.77 2.57 -1.34
C VAL A 478 62.12 3.27 -1.16
N GLU A 479 63.18 2.64 -1.66
CA GLU A 479 64.53 3.20 -1.67
C GLU A 479 64.57 4.44 -2.59
N PRO A 480 65.12 5.59 -2.15
CA PRO A 480 65.23 6.77 -3.01
C PRO A 480 66.24 6.53 -4.13
N PRO A 481 66.04 7.12 -5.33
CA PRO A 481 66.95 6.94 -6.44
C PRO A 481 68.34 7.49 -6.10
N GLN A 482 69.36 6.65 -6.25
CA GLN A 482 70.76 7.06 -6.16
C GLN A 482 71.10 7.97 -7.35
N ASN A 483 71.46 9.22 -7.06
CA ASN A 483 72.00 10.15 -8.05
C ASN A 483 73.42 9.69 -8.47
N GLY A 484 73.51 9.04 -9.63
CA GLY A 484 74.78 8.86 -10.34
C GLY A 484 75.24 10.16 -11.04
N PRO A 485 76.55 10.31 -11.32
CA PRO A 485 77.11 11.57 -11.85
C PRO A 485 76.66 11.87 -13.30
N PRO A 486 76.65 13.16 -13.71
CA PRO A 486 76.08 13.57 -14.98
C PRO A 486 76.92 13.08 -16.17
N GLN A 487 76.30 12.29 -17.05
CA GLN A 487 76.83 12.04 -18.39
C GLN A 487 76.28 13.09 -19.36
N ASN A 488 77.18 13.94 -19.86
CA ASN A 488 76.90 14.88 -20.94
C ASN A 488 76.72 14.12 -22.26
N GLY A 489 75.54 14.20 -22.87
CA GLY A 489 75.25 13.76 -24.24
C GLY A 489 74.61 14.90 -25.06
N PRO A 490 74.84 14.97 -26.39
CA PRO A 490 74.49 16.13 -27.22
C PRO A 490 72.98 16.24 -27.51
N PRO A 491 72.49 17.44 -27.92
CA PRO A 491 71.06 17.76 -27.96
C PRO A 491 70.32 17.01 -29.08
N GLN A 492 69.18 16.40 -28.74
CA GLN A 492 68.20 15.89 -29.70
C GLN A 492 67.25 17.02 -30.12
N ASN A 493 67.23 17.34 -31.41
CA ASN A 493 66.27 18.25 -32.03
C ASN A 493 64.88 17.59 -32.12
N GLY A 494 63.89 18.13 -31.42
CA GLY A 494 62.47 17.80 -31.61
C GLY A 494 61.81 18.70 -32.66
N PRO A 495 60.74 18.24 -33.35
CA PRO A 495 60.00 19.03 -34.34
C PRO A 495 59.18 20.17 -33.70
N PRO A 496 58.90 21.27 -34.43
CA PRO A 496 58.26 22.46 -33.88
C PRO A 496 56.76 22.28 -33.61
N ALA A 497 56.28 22.97 -32.58
CA ALA A 497 54.88 23.03 -32.16
C ALA A 497 53.97 23.71 -33.22
N PRO A 498 52.68 23.31 -33.32
CA PRO A 498 51.75 23.90 -34.28
C PRO A 498 51.40 25.36 -33.93
N GLN A 499 51.49 26.24 -34.92
CA GLN A 499 51.07 27.64 -34.85
C GLN A 499 49.54 27.76 -34.87
N TYR A 500 48.99 28.54 -33.94
CA TYR A 500 47.58 28.88 -33.85
C TYR A 500 47.25 29.99 -34.88
N LEU A 501 46.43 29.68 -35.88
CA LEU A 501 45.92 30.65 -36.87
C LEU A 501 44.62 31.30 -36.35
N PRO A 502 44.47 32.63 -36.38
CA PRO A 502 43.21 33.28 -36.04
C PRO A 502 42.16 33.10 -37.16
N PRO A 503 40.85 33.13 -36.83
CA PRO A 503 39.78 32.90 -37.80
C PRO A 503 39.59 34.10 -38.77
N PRO A 504 39.16 33.84 -40.03
CA PRO A 504 38.94 34.89 -41.02
C PRO A 504 37.67 35.71 -40.75
N PRO A 505 37.61 36.98 -41.20
CA PRO A 505 36.47 37.86 -40.95
C PRO A 505 35.23 37.48 -41.79
N ALA A 506 34.06 37.74 -41.20
CA ALA A 506 32.75 37.50 -41.79
C ALA A 506 32.50 38.38 -43.03
N VAL A 507 32.11 37.75 -44.13
CA VAL A 507 31.60 38.45 -45.32
C VAL A 507 30.11 38.71 -45.13
N VAL A 508 29.76 39.99 -45.06
CA VAL A 508 28.40 40.53 -45.12
C VAL A 508 27.93 40.46 -46.58
N ALA A 509 26.75 39.88 -46.80
CA ALA A 509 26.05 39.98 -48.08
C ALA A 509 24.62 40.50 -47.84
N ALA A 510 24.39 41.74 -48.27
CA ALA A 510 23.11 42.37 -48.62
C ALA A 510 23.46 43.64 -49.42
N PRO A 511 22.58 44.19 -50.28
CA PRO A 511 21.15 43.91 -50.46
C PRO A 511 20.77 43.10 -51.70
#